data_AF-A0A7S0Y6M6-F1
#
_entry.id   AF-A0A7S0Y6M6-F1
#
_cell.length_a   1.000
_cell.length_b   1.000
_cell.length_c   1.000
_cell.angle_alpha   90.00
_cell.angle_beta   90.00
_cell.angle_gamma   90.00
#
_symmetry.space_group_name_H-M   'P 1'
#
loop_
_entity.id
_entity.type
_entity.pdbx_description
1 polymer ?
#
loop_
_entity_poly.entity_id
_entity_poly.type
_entity_poly.pdbx_seq_one_letter_code
_entity_poly.pdbx_strand_id
1 'polypeptide(L)'
;VGGTKRRYMRDGFNLDLTYITNRMIAMSTPGFGSHKGYRNDIADVARFMTLKHYGRFRVYNLCEEHEGNYHPALLFNQMRRFAFDDHNPPQMKQILIFCQNAIDYMRLDSRNLIALHCKGGKGRTGVFCVA
;
A
#
# COMPACT_ATOMS: atom_id res chain seq x y z
N VAL A 1 -15.26 5.96 -15.86
CA VAL A 1 -15.59 4.80 -14.98
C VAL A 1 -15.17 5.11 -13.56
N GLY A 2 -16.13 5.36 -12.66
CA GLY A 2 -15.85 5.72 -11.27
C GLY A 2 -16.94 5.16 -10.37
N GLY A 3 -16.97 3.84 -10.20
CA GLY A 3 -17.85 3.19 -9.21
C GLY A 3 -17.39 3.46 -7.78
N THR A 4 -18.26 3.18 -6.82
CA THR A 4 -17.95 3.20 -5.39
C THR A 4 -16.74 2.31 -5.09
N LYS A 5 -15.74 2.86 -4.37
CA LYS A 5 -14.57 2.10 -3.97
C LYS A 5 -14.97 0.96 -3.03
N ARG A 6 -14.40 -0.24 -3.24
CA ARG A 6 -14.59 -1.36 -2.33
C ARG A 6 -13.79 -1.09 -1.05
N ARG A 7 -14.49 -0.69 0.01
CA ARG A 7 -13.90 -0.40 1.32
C ARG A 7 -13.92 -1.65 2.20
N TYR A 8 -12.86 -1.84 2.98
CA TYR A 8 -12.81 -2.79 4.08
C TYR A 8 -13.58 -2.20 5.27
N MET A 9 -14.80 -2.70 5.49
CA MET A 9 -15.70 -2.29 6.59
C MET A 9 -15.97 -3.48 7.52
N ARG A 10 -14.96 -3.87 8.33
CA ARG A 10 -15.02 -5.03 9.24
C ARG A 10 -14.17 -4.78 10.48
N ASP A 11 -14.49 -5.44 11.59
CA ASP A 11 -13.70 -5.43 12.84
C ASP A 11 -13.37 -4.01 13.36
N GLY A 12 -14.30 -3.07 13.19
CA GLY A 12 -14.10 -1.67 13.59
C GLY A 12 -13.13 -0.89 12.69
N PHE A 13 -12.91 -1.34 11.45
CA PHE A 13 -12.14 -0.61 10.43
C PHE A 13 -13.06 -0.14 9.30
N ASN A 14 -12.76 1.04 8.75
CA ASN A 14 -13.37 1.55 7.52
C ASN A 14 -12.27 2.11 6.61
N LEU A 15 -11.58 1.23 5.91
CA LEU A 15 -10.40 1.56 5.10
C LEU A 15 -10.68 1.36 3.60
N ASP A 16 -10.21 2.29 2.76
CA ASP A 16 -10.06 2.05 1.32
C ASP A 16 -8.85 1.12 1.10
N LEU A 17 -9.14 -0.17 1.26
CA LEU A 17 -8.20 -1.28 1.33
C LEU A 17 -8.91 -2.52 0.77
N THR A 18 -8.22 -3.25 -0.10
CA THR A 18 -8.72 -4.50 -0.67
C THR A 18 -7.61 -5.55 -0.66
N TYR A 19 -7.94 -6.76 -0.20
CA TYR A 19 -7.09 -7.93 -0.42
C TYR A 19 -7.23 -8.37 -1.87
N ILE A 20 -6.15 -8.24 -2.65
CA ILE A 20 -6.05 -8.81 -4.00
C ILE A 20 -5.87 -10.32 -3.89
N THR A 21 -5.05 -10.75 -2.94
CA THR A 21 -4.88 -12.15 -2.51
C THR A 21 -4.82 -12.20 -0.99
N ASN A 22 -4.71 -13.41 -0.41
CA ASN A 22 -4.51 -13.57 1.04
C ASN A 22 -3.21 -12.94 1.55
N ARG A 23 -2.26 -12.62 0.67
CA ARG A 23 -0.91 -12.11 1.00
C ARG A 23 -0.56 -10.80 0.28
N MET A 24 -1.54 -10.18 -0.40
CA MET A 24 -1.34 -8.92 -1.13
C MET A 24 -2.53 -8.00 -0.94
N ILE A 25 -2.26 -6.78 -0.49
CA ILE A 25 -3.24 -5.71 -0.30
C ILE A 25 -2.98 -4.59 -1.31
N ALA A 26 -4.05 -4.03 -1.87
CA ALA A 26 -4.06 -2.75 -2.54
C ALA A 26 -4.86 -1.75 -1.69
N MET A 27 -4.34 -0.54 -1.48
CA MET A 27 -5.03 0.50 -0.70
C MET A 27 -4.76 1.90 -1.24
N SER A 28 -5.54 2.88 -0.80
CA SER A 28 -5.20 4.30 -0.97
C SER A 28 -4.14 4.76 0.03
N THR A 29 -3.54 5.93 -0.23
CA THR A 29 -2.52 6.53 0.63
C THR A 29 -2.95 6.56 2.10
N PRO A 30 -2.10 6.05 3.01
CA PRO A 30 -2.15 6.36 4.43
C PRO A 30 -1.86 7.85 4.63
N GLY A 31 -2.90 8.65 4.86
CA GLY A 31 -2.82 10.10 5.05
C GLY A 31 -2.57 10.48 6.51
N PHE A 32 -1.91 11.62 6.71
CA PHE A 32 -1.69 12.25 8.02
C PHE A 32 -2.17 13.72 8.01
N GLY A 33 -2.55 14.25 9.18
CA GLY A 33 -2.89 15.66 9.36
C GLY A 33 -4.17 16.11 8.65
N SER A 34 -4.18 17.32 8.09
CA SER A 34 -5.32 17.94 7.38
C SER A 34 -5.58 17.33 5.99
N HIS A 35 -4.75 16.39 5.53
CA HIS A 35 -4.95 15.63 4.29
C HIS A 35 -5.94 14.46 4.43
N LYS A 36 -6.76 14.44 5.49
CA LYS A 36 -7.85 13.49 5.79
C LYS A 36 -9.08 13.67 4.89
N GLY A 37 -8.88 13.82 3.58
CA GLY A 37 -9.98 13.70 2.62
C GLY A 37 -10.54 12.26 2.60
N TYR A 38 -10.94 11.76 1.44
CA TYR A 38 -11.41 10.38 1.24
C TYR A 38 -10.35 9.27 1.47
N ARG A 39 -9.22 9.58 2.11
CA ARG A 39 -8.04 8.70 2.30
C ARG A 39 -8.11 7.95 3.63
N ASN A 40 -7.23 6.97 3.79
CA ASN A 40 -7.10 6.22 5.04
C ASN A 40 -6.36 7.06 6.10
N ASP A 41 -6.81 7.07 7.34
CA ASP A 41 -6.01 7.59 8.46
C ASP A 41 -4.82 6.65 8.69
N ILE A 42 -3.59 7.17 8.66
CA ILE A 42 -2.39 6.35 8.84
C ILE A 42 -2.38 5.64 10.20
N ALA A 43 -3.00 6.21 11.24
CA ALA A 43 -3.12 5.55 12.53
C ALA A 43 -4.01 4.31 12.45
N ASP A 44 -5.11 4.38 11.69
CA ASP A 44 -5.98 3.22 11.44
C ASP A 44 -5.29 2.18 10.55
N VAL A 45 -4.49 2.59 9.56
CA VAL A 45 -3.67 1.67 8.76
C VAL A 45 -2.64 0.98 9.64
N ALA A 46 -1.92 1.72 10.49
CA ALA A 46 -0.97 1.16 11.43
C ALA A 46 -1.66 0.16 12.37
N ARG A 47 -2.79 0.55 12.98
CA ARG A 47 -3.60 -0.32 13.84
C ARG A 47 -4.07 -1.58 13.10
N PHE A 48 -4.49 -1.45 11.85
CA PHE A 48 -4.91 -2.58 11.01
C PHE A 48 -3.75 -3.55 10.78
N MET A 49 -2.58 -3.04 10.35
CA MET A 49 -1.40 -3.85 10.10
C MET A 49 -0.90 -4.54 11.37
N THR A 50 -0.92 -3.83 12.51
CA THR A 50 -0.56 -4.41 13.81
C THR A 50 -1.53 -5.50 14.24
N LEU A 51 -2.85 -5.27 14.17
CA LEU A 51 -3.84 -6.24 14.65
C LEU A 51 -3.99 -7.46 13.73
N LYS A 52 -3.81 -7.30 12.42
CA LYS A 52 -4.02 -8.38 11.44
C LYS A 52 -2.73 -9.07 10.99
N HIS A 53 -1.62 -8.34 10.95
CA HIS A 53 -0.36 -8.77 10.30
C HIS A 53 0.89 -8.42 11.13
N TYR A 54 0.80 -8.47 12.46
CA TYR A 54 1.86 -8.05 13.37
C TYR A 54 3.25 -8.60 12.97
N GLY A 55 4.19 -7.71 12.69
CA GLY A 55 5.57 -8.04 12.32
C GLY A 55 5.73 -8.75 10.97
N ARG A 56 4.66 -8.90 10.17
CA ARG A 56 4.62 -9.70 8.94
C ARG A 56 4.02 -8.95 7.76
N PHE A 57 4.16 -7.63 7.75
CA PHE A 57 3.76 -6.82 6.60
C PHE A 57 4.91 -5.96 6.09
N ARG A 58 4.87 -5.64 4.80
CA ARG A 58 5.70 -4.61 4.16
C ARG A 58 4.83 -3.74 3.26
N VAL A 59 5.01 -2.42 3.36
CA VAL A 59 4.26 -1.43 2.60
C VAL A 59 5.12 -0.90 1.46
N TYR A 60 4.56 -0.86 0.25
CA TYR A 60 5.18 -0.28 -0.93
C TYR A 60 4.45 1.01 -1.29
N ASN A 61 5.16 2.13 -1.14
CA ASN A 61 4.70 3.46 -1.52
C ASN A 61 5.13 3.76 -2.96
N LEU A 62 4.15 3.89 -3.86
CA LEU A 62 4.35 4.18 -5.28
C LEU A 62 4.24 5.68 -5.62
N CYS A 63 4.03 6.55 -4.64
CA CYS A 63 3.88 7.98 -4.86
C CYS A 63 5.24 8.69 -4.93
N GLU A 64 5.46 9.40 -6.04
CA GLU A 64 6.50 10.44 -6.11
C GLU A 64 6.04 11.70 -5.36
N GLU A 65 4.76 12.06 -5.53
CA GLU A 65 4.18 13.29 -4.99
C GLU A 65 4.23 13.35 -3.45
N HIS A 66 4.48 14.55 -2.92
CA HIS A 66 4.62 14.81 -1.49
C HIS A 66 3.38 14.37 -0.69
N GLU A 67 2.17 14.56 -1.23
CA GLU A 67 0.93 14.20 -0.54
C GLU A 67 0.76 12.68 -0.40
N GLY A 68 1.54 11.88 -1.12
CA GLY A 68 1.59 10.43 -0.98
C GLY A 68 2.61 9.94 0.06
N ASN A 69 3.46 10.84 0.56
CA ASN A 69 4.58 10.53 1.43
C ASN A 69 4.24 10.78 2.91
N TYR A 70 4.87 9.98 3.76
CA TYR A 70 4.75 10.03 5.21
C TYR A 70 6.03 9.46 5.83
N HIS A 71 6.31 9.82 7.08
CA HIS A 71 7.52 9.35 7.75
C HIS A 71 7.46 7.81 7.95
N PRO A 72 8.49 7.03 7.55
CA PRO A 72 8.45 5.56 7.62
C PRO A 72 8.19 4.99 9.02
N ALA A 73 8.57 5.73 10.07
CA ALA A 73 8.32 5.33 11.45
C ALA A 73 6.83 5.17 11.78
N LEU A 74 5.93 5.87 11.08
CA LEU A 74 4.47 5.75 11.27
C LEU A 74 3.93 4.37 10.88
N LEU A 75 4.69 3.61 10.09
CA LEU A 75 4.41 2.21 9.75
C LEU A 75 5.58 1.31 10.17
N PHE A 76 6.15 1.56 11.35
CA PHE A 76 7.15 0.69 12.00
C PHE A 76 8.39 0.43 11.13
N ASN A 77 8.76 1.40 10.28
CA ASN A 77 9.84 1.29 9.29
C ASN A 77 9.68 0.10 8.31
N GLN A 78 8.46 -0.41 8.14
CA GLN A 78 8.13 -1.48 7.19
C GLN A 78 7.76 -0.95 5.79
N MET A 79 8.14 0.29 5.46
CA MET A 79 7.83 0.91 4.17
C MET A 79 9.03 0.92 3.22
N ARG A 80 8.79 0.66 1.94
CA ARG A 80 9.74 0.82 0.83
C ARG A 80 9.14 1.75 -0.23
N ARG A 81 9.96 2.62 -0.80
CA ARG A 81 9.55 3.52 -1.89
C ARG A 81 9.93 2.94 -3.25
N PHE A 82 8.95 2.89 -4.15
CA PHE A 82 9.07 2.54 -5.56
C PHE A 82 8.28 3.57 -6.38
N ALA A 83 8.72 4.82 -6.28
CA ALA A 83 7.94 5.97 -6.68
C ALA A 83 8.07 6.29 -8.17
N PHE A 84 6.98 6.75 -8.75
CA PHE A 84 6.86 7.27 -10.11
C PHE A 84 5.61 8.15 -10.23
N ASP A 85 5.63 9.04 -11.22
CA ASP A 85 4.64 10.11 -11.37
C ASP A 85 3.22 9.57 -11.59
N ASP A 86 2.23 10.28 -11.04
CA ASP A 86 0.82 9.99 -11.28
C ASP A 86 0.50 10.00 -12.78
N HIS A 87 -0.34 9.05 -13.20
CA HIS A 87 -0.75 8.86 -14.60
C HIS A 87 0.36 8.54 -15.61
N ASN A 88 1.56 8.18 -15.14
CA ASN A 88 2.67 7.70 -15.96
C ASN A 88 2.96 6.22 -15.71
N PRO A 89 3.48 5.47 -16.69
CA PRO A 89 3.99 4.13 -16.44
C PRO A 89 5.30 4.16 -15.65
N PRO A 90 5.59 3.15 -14.82
CA PRO A 90 6.92 2.98 -14.23
C PRO A 90 7.93 2.58 -15.31
N GLN A 91 9.21 2.78 -15.03
CA GLN A 91 10.26 2.18 -15.86
C GLN A 91 10.24 0.65 -15.71
N MET A 92 10.51 -0.09 -16.78
CA MET A 92 10.58 -1.57 -16.73
C MET A 92 11.54 -2.06 -15.65
N LYS A 93 12.68 -1.39 -15.47
CA LYS A 93 13.65 -1.70 -14.42
C LYS A 93 13.05 -1.59 -13.02
N GLN A 94 12.16 -0.62 -12.76
CA GLN A 94 11.51 -0.46 -11.47
C GLN A 94 10.56 -1.63 -11.16
N ILE A 95 9.85 -2.13 -12.18
CA ILE A 95 8.98 -3.31 -12.05
C ILE A 95 9.82 -4.52 -11.63
N LEU A 96 10.93 -4.79 -12.34
CA LEU A 96 11.80 -5.93 -12.04
C LEU A 96 12.38 -5.87 -10.61
N ILE A 97 12.87 -4.69 -10.19
CA ILE A 97 13.40 -4.50 -8.84
C ILE A 97 12.30 -4.69 -7.79
N PHE A 98 11.09 -4.21 -8.05
CA PHE A 98 9.96 -4.42 -7.16
C PHE A 98 9.62 -5.90 -7.03
N CYS A 99 9.44 -6.61 -8.14
CA CYS A 99 9.07 -8.02 -8.14
C CYS A 99 10.09 -8.84 -7.34
N GLN A 100 11.39 -8.60 -7.57
CA GLN A 100 12.45 -9.25 -6.80
C GLN A 100 12.34 -8.93 -5.30
N ASN A 101 12.19 -7.66 -4.92
CA ASN A 101 12.09 -7.26 -3.52
C ASN A 101 10.86 -7.85 -2.81
N ALA A 102 9.72 -7.91 -3.50
CA ALA A 102 8.48 -8.47 -3.01
C ALA A 102 8.58 -9.99 -2.85
N ILE A 103 9.14 -10.69 -3.84
CA ILE A 103 9.38 -12.14 -3.79
C ILE A 103 10.32 -12.48 -2.64
N ASP A 104 11.43 -11.76 -2.50
CA ASP A 104 12.39 -12.02 -1.43
C ASP A 104 11.75 -11.84 -0.05
N TYR A 105 10.98 -10.77 0.14
CA TYR A 105 10.25 -10.57 1.40
C TYR A 105 9.21 -11.67 1.66
N MET A 106 8.42 -12.03 0.64
CA MET A 106 7.37 -13.05 0.79
C MET A 106 7.94 -14.46 1.00
N ARG A 107 9.19 -14.73 0.59
CA ARG A 107 9.87 -16.02 0.82
C ARG A 107 10.35 -16.20 2.26
N LEU A 108 10.56 -15.12 3.01
CA LEU A 108 11.06 -15.20 4.39
C LEU A 108 10.07 -15.86 5.37
N ASP A 109 8.77 -15.68 5.19
CA ASP A 109 7.71 -16.34 5.98
C ASP A 109 6.46 -16.49 5.09
N SER A 110 5.80 -17.65 5.12
CA SER A 110 4.58 -17.92 4.35
C SER A 110 3.39 -17.05 4.76
N ARG A 111 3.48 -16.38 5.92
CA ARG A 111 2.50 -15.42 6.44
C ARG A 111 2.86 -13.97 6.14
N ASN A 112 4.01 -13.69 5.53
CA ASN A 112 4.36 -12.34 5.13
C ASN A 112 3.38 -11.83 4.07
N LEU A 113 2.94 -10.59 4.25
CA LEU A 113 2.00 -9.89 3.40
C LEU A 113 2.60 -8.59 2.86
N ILE A 114 2.33 -8.26 1.60
CA ILE A 114 2.69 -6.97 1.02
C ILE A 114 1.46 -6.09 0.86
N ALA A 115 1.61 -4.80 1.12
CA ALA A 115 0.56 -3.81 0.91
C ALA A 115 1.08 -2.72 -0.04
N LEU A 116 0.42 -2.53 -1.17
CA LEU A 116 0.77 -1.53 -2.16
C LEU A 116 -0.19 -0.36 -2.06
N HIS A 117 0.34 0.87 -2.16
CA HIS A 117 -0.49 2.04 -2.33
C HIS A 117 0.11 3.05 -3.30
N CYS A 118 -0.78 3.78 -3.94
CA CYS A 118 -0.50 5.09 -4.53
C CYS A 118 -1.53 6.07 -3.95
N LYS A 119 -1.78 7.21 -4.60
CA LYS A 119 -2.78 8.19 -4.16
C LYS A 119 -4.18 7.57 -4.01
N GLY A 120 -4.59 6.80 -5.02
CA GLY A 120 -5.96 6.29 -5.13
C GLY A 120 -6.11 4.77 -5.06
N GLY A 121 -5.02 4.01 -5.04
CA GLY A 121 -5.05 2.54 -5.09
C GLY A 121 -5.53 1.98 -6.44
N LYS A 122 -5.30 2.70 -7.55
CA LYS A 122 -5.81 2.36 -8.88
C LYS A 122 -4.68 2.05 -9.88
N GLY A 123 -4.44 2.90 -10.89
CA GLY A 123 -3.54 2.62 -12.01
C GLY A 123 -2.14 2.19 -11.59
N ARG A 124 -1.42 3.03 -10.83
CA ARG A 124 -0.07 2.72 -10.35
C ARG A 124 -0.02 1.42 -9.54
N THR A 125 -0.94 1.26 -8.58
CA THR A 125 -1.05 0.05 -7.76
C THR A 125 -1.35 -1.18 -8.61
N GLY A 126 -2.27 -1.06 -9.57
CA GLY A 126 -2.68 -2.14 -10.46
C GLY A 126 -1.52 -2.68 -11.30
N VAL A 127 -0.70 -1.80 -11.88
CA VAL A 127 0.50 -2.21 -12.65
C VAL A 127 1.42 -3.11 -11.84
N PHE A 128 1.64 -2.78 -10.57
CA PHE A 128 2.53 -3.56 -9.70
C PHE A 128 1.85 -4.80 -9.09
N CYS A 129 0.52 -4.82 -8.98
CA CYS A 129 -0.21 -6.00 -8.51
C CYS A 129 -0.27 -7.13 -9.56
N VAL A 130 -0.21 -6.80 -10.86
CA VAL A 130 -0.31 -7.78 -11.96
C VAL A 130 1.04 -8.18 -12.55
N ALA A 131 2.12 -7.47 -12.19
CA ALA A 131 3.49 -7.78 -12.59
C ALA A 131 4.08 -8.90 -11.74
#